data_AF-G3ADA1-F1
#
_entry.id   AF-G3ADA1-F1
#
_cell.length_a   1.000
_cell.length_b   1.000
_cell.length_c   1.000
_cell.angle_alpha   90.00
_cell.angle_beta   90.00
_cell.angle_gamma   90.00
#
_symmetry.space_group_name_H-M   'P 1'
#
loop_
_entity.id
_entity.type
_entity.pdbx_description
1 polymer ?
#
loop_
_entity_poly.entity_id
_entity_poly.type
_entity_poly.pdbx_seq_one_letter_code
_entity_poly.pdbx_strand_id
1 'polypeptide(L)'
;YVGQEKLAPGEPWAAIAFARDWLPAVRLQNAPSWHYVHTDQWRYERAFTDYHTVPPANGNGSLAYGHTMDLQVRAVRSGWLPFYPQFNENPFEVVKEAEASGAKNDEAVVNYTVEQLKDRKLKFSVEDPDAPENWPRVWFIWRGNALLASAKGHEYFSN
;
A
#
# COMPACT_ATOMS: atom_id res chain seq x y z
N TYR A 1 17.63 17.28 15.83
CA TYR A 1 16.80 17.93 14.79
C TYR A 1 17.09 17.24 13.46
N VAL A 2 16.05 16.92 12.67
CA VAL A 2 16.16 16.29 11.34
C VAL A 2 15.60 17.24 10.27
N GLY A 3 14.54 16.88 9.55
CA GLY A 3 13.79 17.80 8.68
C GLY A 3 12.83 18.74 9.44
N GLN A 4 12.23 19.68 8.70
CA GLN A 4 11.18 20.58 9.20
C GLN A 4 9.81 19.89 9.16
N GLU A 5 9.59 18.88 10.00
CA GLU A 5 8.29 18.18 10.07
C GLU A 5 7.19 19.02 10.73
N LYS A 6 7.57 19.97 11.60
CA LYS A 6 6.63 20.60 12.51
C LYS A 6 5.78 21.63 11.79
N LEU A 7 4.63 21.19 11.32
CA LEU A 7 3.57 22.05 10.84
C LEU A 7 2.66 22.44 12.02
N ALA A 8 2.90 23.62 12.59
CA ALA A 8 2.17 24.10 13.77
C ALA A 8 0.62 24.11 13.58
N PRO A 9 0.05 24.57 12.45
CA PRO A 9 -1.39 24.51 12.19
C PRO A 9 -1.79 23.19 11.48
N GLY A 10 -1.50 22.04 12.09
CA GLY A 10 -1.67 20.72 11.46
C GLY A 10 -3.10 20.41 11.00
N GLU A 11 -4.10 20.55 11.88
CA GLU A 11 -5.51 20.24 11.57
C GLU A 11 -6.13 21.12 10.47
N PRO A 12 -6.08 22.46 10.53
CA PRO A 12 -6.68 23.29 9.47
C PRO A 12 -5.96 23.11 8.13
N TRP A 13 -4.65 22.86 8.14
CA TRP A 13 -3.93 22.51 6.92
C TRP A 13 -4.39 21.16 6.37
N ALA A 14 -4.51 20.13 7.20
CA ALA A 14 -4.89 18.78 6.77
C ALA A 14 -6.31 18.74 6.20
N ALA A 15 -7.21 19.59 6.72
CA ALA A 15 -8.55 19.75 6.17
C ALA A 15 -8.51 20.18 4.69
N ILE A 16 -7.73 21.21 4.38
CA ILE A 16 -7.57 21.73 3.00
C ILE A 16 -6.74 20.78 2.14
N ALA A 17 -5.59 20.31 2.65
CA ALA A 17 -4.61 19.53 1.88
C ALA A 17 -5.16 18.18 1.41
N PHE A 18 -6.07 17.59 2.18
CA PHE A 18 -6.68 16.31 1.84
C PHE A 18 -8.19 16.40 1.57
N ALA A 19 -8.73 17.60 1.36
CA ALA A 19 -10.15 17.87 1.08
C ALA A 19 -11.13 17.23 2.08
N ARG A 20 -10.75 17.21 3.38
CA ARG A 20 -11.55 16.59 4.44
C ARG A 20 -12.83 17.37 4.78
N ASP A 21 -12.95 18.60 4.27
CA ASP A 21 -14.17 19.40 4.29
C ASP A 21 -15.25 18.86 3.31
N TRP A 22 -14.86 18.09 2.29
CA TRP A 22 -15.78 17.43 1.35
C TRP A 22 -15.94 15.94 1.63
N LEU A 23 -14.82 15.24 1.82
CA LEU A 23 -14.79 13.79 2.04
C LEU A 23 -13.85 13.46 3.20
N PRO A 24 -14.35 12.89 4.31
CA PRO A 24 -13.55 12.74 5.52
C PRO A 24 -12.42 11.69 5.38
N ALA A 25 -12.60 10.69 4.52
CA ALA A 25 -11.64 9.59 4.31
C ALA A 25 -10.67 9.90 3.17
N VAL A 26 -9.38 9.66 3.41
CA VAL A 26 -8.29 10.04 2.50
C VAL A 26 -7.35 8.86 2.28
N ARG A 27 -6.78 8.76 1.07
CA ARG A 27 -5.86 7.68 0.70
C ARG A 27 -4.42 8.13 0.95
N LEU A 28 -3.92 7.86 2.16
CA LEU A 28 -2.53 8.11 2.53
C LEU A 28 -1.69 6.84 2.36
N GLN A 29 -0.50 7.00 1.78
CA GLN A 29 0.43 5.90 1.53
C GLN A 29 1.77 6.17 2.20
N ASN A 30 2.35 5.16 2.85
CA ASN A 30 3.72 5.25 3.31
C ASN A 30 4.67 5.05 2.11
N ALA A 31 5.44 6.10 1.79
CA ALA A 31 6.34 6.11 0.63
C ALA A 31 7.42 5.00 0.63
N PRO A 32 8.02 4.60 1.77
CA PRO A 32 9.05 3.55 1.75
C PRO A 32 8.55 2.23 1.16
N SER A 33 7.39 1.72 1.63
CA SER A 33 6.81 0.50 1.06
C SER A 33 6.41 0.70 -0.40
N TRP A 34 5.85 1.85 -0.75
CA TRP A 34 5.41 2.12 -2.11
C TRP A 34 6.57 2.12 -3.10
N HIS A 35 7.69 2.77 -2.78
CA HIS A 35 8.88 2.74 -3.62
C HIS A 35 9.50 1.35 -3.66
N TYR A 36 9.66 0.70 -2.50
CA TYR A 36 10.21 -0.64 -2.40
C TYR A 36 9.49 -1.65 -3.31
N VAL A 37 8.15 -1.58 -3.36
CA VAL A 37 7.33 -2.45 -4.21
C VAL A 37 7.38 -2.02 -5.67
N HIS A 38 7.02 -0.76 -5.98
CA HIS A 38 6.82 -0.31 -7.38
C HIS A 38 8.11 0.05 -8.13
N THR A 39 9.27 -0.15 -7.50
CA THR A 39 10.57 -0.07 -8.17
C THR A 39 11.29 -1.41 -8.12
N ASP A 40 10.61 -2.49 -7.76
CA ASP A 40 11.18 -3.83 -7.81
C ASP A 40 12.44 -4.06 -6.95
N GLN A 41 12.71 -3.17 -5.98
CA GLN A 41 13.85 -3.31 -5.06
C GLN A 41 13.81 -4.62 -4.28
N TRP A 42 12.59 -5.08 -3.98
CA TRP A 42 12.32 -6.35 -3.32
C TRP A 42 12.85 -7.58 -4.08
N ARG A 43 13.07 -7.49 -5.40
CA ARG A 43 13.61 -8.61 -6.20
C ARG A 43 15.09 -8.89 -5.93
N TYR A 44 15.78 -7.97 -5.26
CA TYR A 44 17.23 -7.99 -5.07
C TYR A 44 17.65 -8.24 -3.61
N GLU A 45 16.68 -8.39 -2.70
CA GLU A 45 16.97 -8.79 -1.33
C GLU A 45 16.93 -10.31 -1.16
N ARG A 46 17.40 -10.78 0.01
CA ARG A 46 17.20 -12.17 0.45
C ARG A 46 16.33 -12.19 1.70
N ALA A 47 16.08 -13.39 2.21
CA ALA A 47 15.44 -13.56 3.50
C ALA A 47 16.18 -12.73 4.57
N PHE A 48 15.44 -11.97 5.38
CA PHE A 48 16.06 -11.04 6.33
C PHE A 48 16.86 -11.76 7.43
N THR A 49 16.65 -13.06 7.61
CA THR A 49 17.47 -13.93 8.49
C THR A 49 18.86 -14.21 7.96
N ASP A 50 19.13 -13.95 6.68
CA ASP A 50 20.48 -14.07 6.09
C ASP A 50 21.41 -12.97 6.58
N TYR A 51 20.86 -11.83 7.03
CA TYR A 51 21.62 -10.63 7.41
C TYR A 51 21.37 -10.18 8.86
N HIS A 52 20.31 -10.67 9.51
CA HIS A 52 19.96 -10.32 10.88
C HIS A 52 19.89 -11.54 11.77
N THR A 53 20.60 -11.49 12.91
CA THR A 53 20.43 -12.45 13.99
C THR A 53 19.08 -12.25 14.67
N VAL A 54 18.14 -13.12 14.33
CA VAL A 54 16.88 -13.29 15.05
C VAL A 54 17.02 -14.42 16.06
N PRO A 55 16.49 -14.27 17.29
CA PRO A 55 16.38 -15.39 18.21
C PRO A 55 15.68 -16.57 17.52
N PRO A 56 16.04 -17.84 17.83
CA PRO A 56 15.39 -19.00 17.24
C PRO A 56 13.87 -18.88 17.44
N ALA A 57 13.14 -18.70 16.33
CA ALA A 57 11.71 -18.49 16.39
C ALA A 57 11.02 -19.79 16.82
N ASN A 58 10.19 -19.70 17.86
CA ASN A 58 9.36 -20.81 18.31
C ASN A 58 8.18 -21.01 17.34
N GLY A 59 8.37 -21.82 16.29
CA GLY A 59 7.28 -22.46 15.53
C GLY A 59 6.96 -21.88 14.15
N ASN A 60 6.15 -22.65 13.40
CA ASN A 60 5.58 -22.27 12.10
C ASN A 60 4.71 -21.02 12.24
N GLY A 61 4.94 -20.00 11.40
CA GLY A 61 4.13 -18.78 11.33
C GLY A 61 4.74 -17.53 11.98
N SER A 62 5.97 -17.62 12.50
CA SER A 62 6.69 -16.46 13.04
C SER A 62 6.83 -15.31 12.04
N LEU A 63 6.73 -14.07 12.53
CA LEU A 63 7.06 -12.84 11.77
C LEU A 63 8.58 -12.62 11.65
N ALA A 64 9.38 -13.40 12.38
CA ALA A 64 10.83 -13.30 12.41
C ALA A 64 11.53 -14.21 11.39
N TYR A 65 10.84 -14.65 10.35
CA TYR A 65 11.41 -15.39 9.21
C TYR A 65 10.70 -15.03 7.89
N GLY A 66 11.42 -15.10 6.77
CA GLY A 66 10.86 -14.93 5.42
C GLY A 66 11.45 -13.75 4.64
N HIS A 67 10.73 -13.30 3.62
CA HIS A 67 11.07 -12.15 2.78
C HIS A 67 10.33 -10.89 3.26
N THR A 68 10.91 -9.69 3.10
CA THR A 68 10.24 -8.45 3.55
C THR A 68 8.97 -8.20 2.77
N MET A 69 8.97 -8.50 1.46
CA MET A 69 7.77 -8.47 0.62
C MET A 69 6.61 -9.32 1.15
N ASP A 70 6.87 -10.53 1.68
CA ASP A 70 5.82 -11.37 2.27
C ASP A 70 5.19 -10.72 3.53
N LEU A 71 6.03 -10.07 4.35
CA LEU A 71 5.57 -9.33 5.51
C LEU A 71 4.80 -8.06 5.10
N GLN A 72 5.20 -7.39 4.02
CA GLN A 72 4.49 -6.25 3.45
C GLN A 72 3.07 -6.67 3.03
N VAL A 73 2.93 -7.77 2.28
CA VAL A 73 1.62 -8.32 1.89
C VAL A 73 0.77 -8.64 3.12
N ARG A 74 1.35 -9.30 4.12
CA ARG A 74 0.66 -9.66 5.37
C ARG A 74 0.20 -8.43 6.16
N ALA A 75 1.04 -7.40 6.26
CA ALA A 75 0.75 -6.15 6.95
C ALA A 75 -0.41 -5.40 6.26
N VAL A 76 -0.42 -5.35 4.93
CA VAL A 76 -1.50 -4.73 4.16
C VAL A 76 -2.82 -5.47 4.36
N ARG A 77 -2.81 -6.81 4.21
CA ARG A 77 -4.00 -7.65 4.42
C ARG A 77 -4.57 -7.58 5.84
N SER A 78 -3.71 -7.33 6.83
CA SER A 78 -4.10 -7.22 8.24
C SER A 78 -4.50 -5.79 8.64
N GLY A 79 -4.49 -4.84 7.71
CA GLY A 79 -4.82 -3.43 7.97
C GLY A 79 -3.76 -2.67 8.77
N TRP A 80 -2.53 -3.19 8.86
CA TRP A 80 -1.44 -2.53 9.60
C TRP A 80 -0.78 -1.42 8.78
N LEU A 81 -0.71 -1.59 7.46
CA LEU A 81 -0.15 -0.61 6.53
C LEU A 81 -1.13 -0.35 5.38
N PRO A 82 -1.21 0.89 4.87
CA PRO A 82 -1.92 1.19 3.64
C PRO A 82 -1.14 0.69 2.42
N PHE A 83 -1.86 0.46 1.31
CA PHE A 83 -1.24 0.20 0.01
C PHE A 83 -2.13 0.68 -1.14
N TYR A 84 -1.52 1.36 -2.13
CA TYR A 84 -2.20 1.86 -3.32
C TYR A 84 -1.37 1.62 -4.60
N PRO A 85 -1.96 1.13 -5.71
CA PRO A 85 -3.37 0.70 -5.91
C PRO A 85 -3.84 -0.30 -4.85
N GLN A 86 -5.13 -0.35 -4.49
CA GLN A 86 -5.57 -1.13 -3.33
C GLN A 86 -5.89 -2.59 -3.69
N PHE A 87 -6.65 -2.77 -4.77
CA PHE A 87 -7.06 -4.07 -5.28
C PHE A 87 -6.55 -4.26 -6.71
N ASN A 88 -6.62 -5.50 -7.20
CA ASN A 88 -6.39 -5.85 -8.60
C ASN A 88 -7.52 -5.45 -9.54
N GLU A 89 -8.48 -4.68 -9.06
CA GLU A 89 -9.62 -4.18 -9.82
C GLU A 89 -9.87 -2.72 -9.49
N ASN A 90 -10.51 -2.01 -10.40
CA ASN A 90 -10.91 -0.63 -10.17
C ASN A 90 -11.97 -0.58 -9.04
N PRO A 91 -11.73 0.14 -7.92
CA PRO A 91 -12.67 0.19 -6.80
C PRO A 91 -14.07 0.68 -7.18
N PHE A 92 -14.22 1.46 -8.26
CA PHE A 92 -15.54 1.88 -8.74
C PHE A 92 -16.31 0.73 -9.41
N GLU A 93 -15.62 -0.19 -10.08
CA GLU A 93 -16.26 -1.36 -10.68
C GLU A 93 -16.69 -2.35 -9.59
N VAL A 94 -15.89 -2.52 -8.54
CA VAL A 94 -16.27 -3.34 -7.36
C VAL A 94 -17.58 -2.87 -6.74
N VAL A 95 -17.78 -1.54 -6.62
CA VAL A 95 -19.05 -0.98 -6.12
C VAL A 95 -20.20 -1.28 -7.09
N LYS A 96 -20.01 -1.08 -8.40
CA LYS A 96 -21.05 -1.39 -9.40
C LYS A 96 -21.45 -2.86 -9.40
N GLU A 97 -20.49 -3.77 -9.25
CA GLU A 97 -20.74 -5.20 -9.17
C GLU A 97 -21.49 -5.58 -7.89
N ALA A 98 -21.16 -4.94 -6.77
CA ALA A 98 -21.90 -5.11 -5.52
C ALA A 98 -23.38 -4.68 -5.68
N GLU A 99 -23.62 -3.51 -6.28
CA GLU A 99 -24.96 -2.99 -6.55
C GLU A 99 -25.76 -3.89 -7.51
N ALA A 100 -25.11 -4.37 -8.58
CA ALA A 100 -25.69 -5.32 -9.52
C ALA A 100 -26.02 -6.67 -8.85
N SER A 101 -25.22 -7.07 -7.85
CA SER A 101 -25.44 -8.26 -7.02
C SER A 101 -26.48 -8.05 -5.90
N GLY A 102 -27.11 -6.88 -5.85
CA GLY A 102 -28.22 -6.58 -4.95
C GLY A 102 -27.87 -5.76 -3.71
N ALA A 103 -26.63 -5.26 -3.56
CA ALA A 103 -26.30 -4.32 -2.50
C ALA A 103 -27.13 -3.02 -2.64
N LYS A 104 -27.73 -2.56 -1.54
CA LYS A 104 -28.60 -1.35 -1.50
C LYS A 104 -28.11 -0.25 -0.56
N ASN A 105 -27.02 -0.50 0.16
CA ASN A 105 -26.42 0.42 1.12
C ASN A 105 -24.93 0.12 1.29
N ASP A 106 -24.22 1.01 1.96
CA ASP A 106 -22.77 0.93 2.16
C ASP A 106 -22.35 -0.37 2.88
N GLU A 107 -23.10 -0.81 3.88
CA GLU A 107 -22.80 -2.04 4.63
C GLU A 107 -22.87 -3.28 3.72
N ALA A 108 -23.86 -3.34 2.81
CA ALA A 108 -23.96 -4.42 1.84
C ALA A 108 -22.81 -4.40 0.83
N VAL A 109 -22.33 -3.21 0.41
CA VAL A 109 -21.15 -3.07 -0.45
C VAL A 109 -19.88 -3.52 0.27
N VAL A 110 -19.72 -3.17 1.54
CA VAL A 110 -18.61 -3.63 2.39
C VAL A 110 -18.64 -5.14 2.54
N ASN A 111 -19.80 -5.72 2.87
CA ASN A 111 -19.95 -7.17 3.00
C ASN A 111 -19.63 -7.90 1.69
N TYR A 112 -20.13 -7.40 0.56
CA TYR A 112 -19.78 -7.93 -0.76
C TYR A 112 -18.27 -7.92 -0.99
N THR A 113 -17.61 -6.78 -0.75
CA THR A 113 -16.16 -6.64 -0.93
C THR A 113 -15.37 -7.61 -0.03
N VAL A 114 -15.78 -7.75 1.23
CA VAL A 114 -15.17 -8.68 2.18
C VAL A 114 -15.33 -10.13 1.73
N GLU A 115 -16.51 -10.54 1.25
CA GLU A 115 -16.73 -11.88 0.73
C GLU A 115 -15.91 -12.14 -0.53
N GLN A 116 -15.83 -11.19 -1.46
CA GLN A 116 -14.98 -11.33 -2.66
C GLN A 116 -13.49 -11.48 -2.31
N LEU A 117 -13.01 -10.79 -1.26
CA LEU A 117 -11.64 -10.94 -0.75
C LEU A 117 -11.40 -12.30 -0.09
N LYS A 118 -12.36 -12.80 0.69
CA LYS A 118 -12.29 -14.15 1.30
C LYS A 118 -12.30 -15.25 0.24
N ASP A 119 -13.15 -15.10 -0.78
CA ASP A 119 -13.26 -15.99 -1.93
C ASP A 119 -12.08 -15.89 -2.90
N ARG A 120 -11.17 -14.93 -2.69
CA ARG A 120 -9.99 -14.68 -3.55
C ARG A 120 -10.36 -14.26 -4.99
N LYS A 121 -11.60 -13.80 -5.21
CA LYS A 121 -12.06 -13.21 -6.48
C LYS A 121 -11.48 -11.80 -6.63
N LEU A 122 -11.64 -11.00 -5.58
CA LEU A 122 -10.92 -9.75 -5.41
C LEU A 122 -9.64 -10.04 -4.61
N LYS A 123 -8.52 -9.42 -4.98
CA LYS A 123 -7.22 -9.57 -4.29
C LYS A 123 -6.61 -8.20 -4.02
N PHE A 124 -5.77 -8.13 -3.00
CA PHE A 124 -4.96 -6.92 -2.81
C PHE A 124 -3.91 -6.85 -3.92
N SER A 125 -3.73 -5.66 -4.50
CA SER A 125 -2.78 -5.44 -5.60
C SER A 125 -1.33 -5.82 -5.21
N VAL A 126 -0.98 -5.63 -3.94
CA VAL A 126 0.35 -5.93 -3.38
C VAL A 126 0.70 -7.43 -3.45
N GLU A 127 -0.30 -8.31 -3.65
CA GLU A 127 -0.06 -9.74 -3.84
C GLU A 127 0.56 -10.06 -5.21
N ASP A 128 0.41 -9.18 -6.20
CA ASP A 128 1.00 -9.31 -7.54
C ASP A 128 1.29 -7.90 -8.12
N PRO A 129 2.27 -7.17 -7.56
CA PRO A 129 2.46 -5.75 -7.86
C PRO A 129 2.85 -5.47 -9.32
N ASP A 130 3.39 -6.46 -10.02
CA ASP A 130 3.83 -6.35 -11.42
C ASP A 130 2.75 -6.72 -12.43
N ALA A 131 1.60 -7.22 -11.97
CA ALA A 131 0.45 -7.35 -12.83
C ALA A 131 0.12 -6.00 -13.48
N PRO A 132 -0.25 -5.96 -14.76
CA PRO A 132 -0.45 -4.70 -15.47
C PRO A 132 -1.48 -3.82 -14.75
N GLU A 133 -2.52 -4.35 -14.13
CA GLU A 133 -3.51 -3.60 -13.36
C GLU A 133 -3.00 -3.00 -12.03
N ASN A 134 -1.87 -3.47 -11.48
CA ASN A 134 -1.48 -3.22 -10.09
C ASN A 134 -0.44 -2.12 -9.85
N TRP A 135 0.12 -1.53 -10.91
CA TRP A 135 1.15 -0.50 -10.78
C TRP A 135 0.64 0.93 -11.07
N PRO A 136 1.20 1.95 -10.39
CA PRO A 136 0.77 3.35 -10.49
C PRO A 136 1.13 3.99 -11.84
N ARG A 137 0.14 4.49 -12.58
CA ARG A 137 0.36 5.06 -13.93
C ARG A 137 0.80 6.51 -13.98
N VAL A 138 0.43 7.27 -12.95
CA VAL A 138 0.63 8.72 -12.92
C VAL A 138 1.27 9.05 -11.58
N TRP A 139 2.41 9.74 -11.63
CA TRP A 139 3.11 10.21 -10.46
C TRP A 139 3.43 11.69 -10.60
N PHE A 140 2.84 12.51 -9.72
CA PHE A 140 3.10 13.95 -9.66
C PHE A 140 4.25 14.23 -8.68
N ILE A 141 5.29 14.89 -9.18
CA ILE A 141 6.42 15.34 -8.37
C ILE A 141 6.39 16.87 -8.34
N TRP A 142 6.18 17.44 -7.16
CA TRP A 142 6.27 18.88 -6.93
C TRP A 142 6.90 19.17 -5.57
N ARG A 143 7.62 20.29 -5.46
CA ARG A 143 8.31 20.73 -4.23
C ARG A 143 9.27 19.68 -3.63
N GLY A 144 9.77 18.77 -4.48
CA GLY A 144 10.75 17.77 -4.16
C GLY A 144 11.51 17.33 -5.42
N ASN A 145 12.65 16.68 -5.23
CA ASN A 145 13.45 16.09 -6.30
C ASN A 145 13.61 14.59 -6.03
N ALA A 146 12.51 13.85 -6.20
CA ALA A 146 12.46 12.46 -5.78
C ALA A 146 13.54 11.61 -6.48
N LEU A 147 13.63 11.71 -7.80
CA LEU A 147 14.53 10.90 -8.61
C LEU A 147 16.01 11.15 -8.31
N LEU A 148 16.43 12.38 -8.01
CA LEU A 148 17.86 12.71 -7.88
C LEU A 148 18.32 12.96 -6.44
N ALA A 149 17.42 12.94 -5.45
CA ALA A 149 17.78 13.24 -4.07
C ALA A 149 17.26 12.21 -3.04
N SER A 150 15.94 11.95 -3.02
CA SER A 150 15.35 11.17 -1.93
C SER A 150 15.09 9.70 -2.28
N ALA A 151 15.02 9.35 -3.57
CA ALA A 151 14.85 7.98 -4.03
C ALA A 151 16.11 7.16 -3.74
N LYS A 152 16.03 6.26 -2.76
CA LYS A 152 17.07 5.26 -2.55
C LYS A 152 16.95 4.16 -3.59
N GLY A 153 18.09 3.74 -4.13
CA GLY A 153 18.13 2.79 -5.24
C GLY A 153 17.72 3.45 -6.56
N HIS A 154 18.39 4.54 -6.92
CA HIS A 154 18.07 5.38 -8.08
C HIS A 154 17.96 4.58 -9.39
N GLU A 155 18.82 3.59 -9.56
CA GLU A 155 18.89 2.75 -10.75
C GLU A 155 17.59 1.98 -11.00
N TYR A 156 16.88 1.61 -9.93
CA TYR A 156 15.61 0.89 -10.02
C TYR A 156 14.44 1.75 -10.51
N PHE A 157 14.58 3.08 -10.50
CA PHE A 157 13.58 4.01 -11.03
C PHE A 157 13.77 4.30 -12.53
N SER A 158 14.87 3.81 -13.13
CA SER A 158 15.32 4.20 -14.47
C SER A 158 15.23 3.07 -15.50
N ASN A 159 14.67 1.91 -15.13
CA ASN A 159 14.48 0.75 -15.99
C ASN A 159 13.04 0.61 -16.48
#